data_AF-A0A7Z9LD17-F1
#
_entry.id   AF-A0A7Z9LD17-F1
#
_cell.length_a   1.000
_cell.length_b   1.000
_cell.length_c   1.000
_cell.angle_alpha   90.00
_cell.angle_beta   90.00
_cell.angle_gamma   90.00
#
_symmetry.space_group_name_H-M   'P 1'
#
loop_
_entity.id
_entity.type
_entity.pdbx_description
1 polymer ?
#
loop_
_entity_poly.entity_id
_entity_poly.type
_entity_poly.pdbx_seq_one_letter_code
_entity_poly.pdbx_strand_id
1 'polypeptide(L)' 'MARRALSALLLTFLLVSPLAGQGGQGELERRYQKKLDAPFMKKVEWAQTLASAKERARRDNLPILAYFTRSYAP' A
#
# COMPACT_ATOMS: atom_id res chain seq x y z
N MET A 1 -17.24 -9.98 -48.98
CA MET A 1 -16.24 -10.45 -47.99
C MET A 1 -15.67 -9.33 -47.11
N ALA A 2 -15.67 -8.06 -47.52
CA ALA A 2 -15.08 -6.95 -46.75
C ALA A 2 -15.71 -6.67 -45.36
N ARG A 3 -17.02 -6.89 -45.19
CA ARG A 3 -17.72 -6.62 -43.91
C ARG A 3 -17.30 -7.57 -42.77
N ARG A 4 -16.94 -8.82 -43.08
CA ARG A 4 -16.48 -9.80 -42.08
C ARG A 4 -15.05 -9.52 -41.61
N ALA A 5 -14.20 -8.99 -42.48
CA ALA A 5 -12.85 -8.56 -42.14
C ALA A 5 -12.85 -7.32 -41.22
N LEU A 6 -13.79 -6.39 -41.45
CA LEU A 6 -13.95 -5.19 -40.63
C LEU A 6 -14.42 -5.51 -39.20
N SER A 7 -15.34 -6.47 -39.05
CA SER A 7 -15.77 -6.96 -37.73
C SER A 7 -14.66 -7.68 -36.98
N ALA A 8 -13.82 -8.45 -37.67
CA ALA A 8 -12.67 -9.13 -37.06
C ALA A 8 -11.60 -8.13 -36.58
N LEU A 9 -11.39 -7.03 -37.31
CA LEU A 9 -10.44 -5.97 -36.95
C LEU A 9 -10.92 -5.12 -35.76
N LEU A 10 -12.23 -4.94 -35.61
CA LEU A 10 -12.81 -4.22 -34.47
C LEU A 10 -12.69 -5.02 -33.16
N LEU A 11 -12.78 -6.35 -33.24
CA LEU A 11 -12.67 -7.27 -32.11
C LEU A 11 -11.24 -7.37 -31.56
N THR A 12 -10.21 -7.28 -32.42
CA THR A 12 -8.81 -7.25 -31.98
C THR A 12 -8.43 -5.93 -31.30
N PHE A 13 -9.07 -4.82 -31.64
CA PHE A 13 -8.83 -3.52 -30.99
C PHE A 13 -9.36 -3.46 -29.55
N LEU A 14 -10.44 -4.20 -29.24
CA LEU A 14 -11.01 -4.30 -27.89
C LEU A 14 -10.16 -5.16 -26.92
N LEU A 15 -9.35 -6.09 -27.45
CA LEU A 15 -8.47 -6.95 -26.65
C LEU A 15 -7.15 -6.27 -26.23
N VAL A 16 -6.79 -5.14 -26.85
CA VAL A 16 -5.60 -4.34 -26.51
C VAL A 16 -6.01 -3.06 -25.78
N SER A 17 -7.04 -3.12 -24.94
CA SER A 17 -7.23 -2.07 -23.94
C SER A 17 -6.26 -2.34 -22.79
N PRO A 18 -5.20 -1.54 -22.60
CA PRO A 18 -4.36 -1.71 -21.43
C PRO A 18 -5.23 -1.48 -20.20
N LEU A 19 -5.14 -2.39 -19.25
CA LEU A 19 -5.74 -2.29 -17.92
C LEU A 19 -5.26 -1.00 -17.22
N ALA A 20 -5.87 0.13 -17.55
CA ALA A 20 -5.52 1.46 -17.02
C ALA A 20 -5.93 1.65 -15.54
N GLY A 21 -6.36 0.58 -14.86
CA GLY A 21 -6.81 0.60 -13.47
C GLY A 21 -5.79 0.14 -12.42
N GLN A 22 -4.62 -0.39 -12.80
CA GLN A 22 -3.68 -0.98 -11.82
C GLN A 22 -2.65 0.01 -11.23
N GLY A 23 -2.60 1.26 -11.70
CA GLY A 23 -1.61 2.25 -11.24
C GLY A 23 -1.80 2.73 -9.80
N GLY A 24 -3.03 2.65 -9.26
CA GLY A 24 -3.35 3.19 -7.93
C GLY A 24 -2.86 2.34 -6.77
N GLN A 25 -3.04 1.02 -6.83
CA GLN A 25 -2.67 0.12 -5.72
C GLN A 25 -1.17 -0.10 -5.62
N GLY A 26 -0.48 -0.30 -6.76
CA GLY A 26 0.98 -0.51 -6.75
C GLY A 26 1.75 0.71 -6.23
N GLU A 27 1.29 1.92 -6.52
CA GLU A 27 1.90 3.15 -6.02
C GLU A 27 1.62 3.38 -4.52
N LEU A 28 0.44 3.00 -4.03
CA LEU A 28 0.12 3.06 -2.59
C LEU A 28 0.97 2.06 -1.80
N GLU A 29 1.11 0.83 -2.28
CA GLU A 29 1.95 -0.21 -1.66
C GLU A 29 3.41 0.23 -1.63
N ARG A 30 3.91 0.77 -2.74
CA ARG A 30 5.27 1.33 -2.83
C ARG A 30 5.50 2.46 -1.81
N ARG A 31 4.51 3.35 -1.63
CA ARG A 31 4.59 4.44 -0.63
C ARG A 31 4.54 3.90 0.80
N TYR A 32 3.72 2.89 1.05
CA TYR A 32 3.65 2.21 2.33
C TYR A 32 4.98 1.57 2.70
N GLN A 33 5.53 0.74 1.80
CA GLN A 33 6.82 0.10 1.97
C GLN A 33 7.95 1.13 2.20
N LYS A 34 7.95 2.23 1.43
CA LYS A 34 8.91 3.33 1.64
C LYS A 34 8.82 3.96 3.04
N LYS A 35 7.63 4.06 3.64
CA LYS A 35 7.47 4.58 5.01
C LYS A 35 8.00 3.59 6.04
N LEU A 36 7.77 2.29 5.86
CA LEU A 36 8.33 1.25 6.72
C LEU A 36 9.86 1.20 6.63
N ASP A 37 10.41 1.48 5.45
CA ASP A 37 11.85 1.51 5.22
C ASP A 37 12.57 2.73 5.78
N ALA A 38 11.84 3.73 6.27
CA ALA A 38 12.42 4.95 6.81
C ALA A 38 13.35 4.65 8.01
N PRO A 39 14.52 5.31 8.12
CA PRO A 39 15.45 5.08 9.23
C PRO A 39 14.81 5.24 10.61
N PHE A 40 13.84 6.15 10.75
CA PHE A 40 13.07 6.35 11.98
C PHE A 40 12.35 5.07 12.45
N MET A 41 11.77 4.31 11.52
CA MET A 41 11.06 3.06 11.85
C MET A 41 12.00 1.94 12.29
N LYS A 42 13.27 1.99 11.89
CA LYS A 42 14.27 0.94 12.16
C LYS A 42 15.10 1.19 13.42
N LYS A 43 15.05 2.40 13.99
CA LYS A 43 15.88 2.79 15.15
C LYS A 43 15.38 2.24 16.48
N VAL A 44 14.11 1.88 16.57
CA VAL A 44 13.47 1.41 17.80
C VAL A 44 12.45 0.33 17.49
N GLU A 45 12.24 -0.58 18.44
CA GLU A 45 11.16 -1.56 18.36
C GLU A 45 9.82 -0.88 18.69
N TRP A 46 8.93 -0.81 17.69
CA TRP A 46 7.60 -0.24 17.81
C TRP A 46 6.60 -1.28 18.30
N ALA A 47 5.89 -0.95 19.38
CA ALA A 47 4.74 -1.72 19.81
C ALA A 47 3.59 -1.59 18.80
N GLN A 48 3.04 -2.72 18.35
CA GLN A 48 1.95 -2.77 17.37
C GLN A 48 0.57 -2.59 18.01
N THR A 49 0.46 -2.70 19.34
CA THR A 49 -0.81 -2.58 20.06
C THR A 49 -0.69 -1.65 21.26
N LEU A 50 -1.80 -1.01 21.61
CA LEU A 50 -1.88 -0.20 22.82
C LEU A 50 -1.69 -1.04 24.09
N ALA A 51 -2.19 -2.27 24.11
CA ALA A 51 -2.05 -3.18 25.24
C ALA A 51 -0.57 -3.48 25.53
N SER A 52 0.21 -3.85 24.51
CA SER A 52 1.65 -4.13 24.68
C SER A 52 2.44 -2.87 25.04
N ALA A 53 2.05 -1.71 24.49
CA ALA A 53 2.67 -0.42 24.85
C ALA A 53 2.44 -0.07 26.33
N LYS A 54 1.22 -0.28 26.85
CA LYS A 54 0.87 -0.03 28.26
C LYS A 54 1.62 -0.96 29.21
N GLU A 55 1.75 -2.23 28.87
CA GLU A 55 2.50 -3.20 29.67
C GLU A 55 3.96 -2.78 29.80
N ARG A 56 4.61 -2.47 28.67
CA ARG A 56 5.99 -2.00 28.65
C ARG A 56 6.18 -0.69 29.43
N ALA A 57 5.31 0.29 29.20
CA ALA A 57 5.37 1.59 29.86
C ALA A 57 5.24 1.46 31.39
N ARG A 58 4.36 0.59 31.87
CA ARG A 58 4.23 0.29 33.31
C ARG A 58 5.49 -0.36 33.88
N ARG A 59 6.03 -1.36 33.20
CA ARG A 59 7.22 -2.11 33.65
C ARG A 59 8.45 -1.22 33.71
N ASP A 60 8.65 -0.40 32.68
CA ASP A 60 9.85 0.39 32.49
C ASP A 60 9.72 1.82 33.08
N ASN A 61 8.53 2.19 33.58
CA ASN A 61 8.17 3.54 34.05
C ASN A 61 8.47 4.63 33.00
N LEU A 62 8.11 4.38 31.75
CA LEU A 62 8.37 5.26 30.62
C LEU A 62 7.08 5.82 30.01
N PRO A 63 7.10 7.03 29.43
CA PRO A 63 5.96 7.56 28.71
C PRO A 63 5.69 6.78 27.41
N ILE A 64 4.44 6.77 26.96
CA ILE A 64 4.04 6.21 25.66
C ILE A 64 4.09 7.32 24.61
N LEU A 65 4.91 7.12 23.59
CA LEU A 65 4.90 7.92 22.35
C LEU A 65 4.26 7.10 21.25
N ALA A 66 3.15 7.59 20.69
CA ALA A 66 2.44 6.95 19.60
C ALA A 66 2.65 7.71 18.29
N TYR A 67 3.01 6.99 17.24
CA TYR A 67 3.16 7.53 15.89
C TYR A 67 2.21 6.81 14.94
N PHE A 68 1.31 7.58 14.33
CA PHE A 68 0.36 7.06 13.35
C PHE A 68 0.75 7.57 11.97
N THR A 69 1.12 6.67 11.07
CA THR A 69 1.32 7.04 9.67
C THR A 69 -0.07 7.34 9.09
N ARG A 70 -0.38 8.61 8.79
CA ARG A 70 -1.52 8.90 7.89
C ARG A 70 -1.19 8.23 6.56
N SER A 71 -1.79 7.09 6.31
CA SER A 71 -1.58 6.31 5.12
C SER A 71 -2.84 5.47 4.94
N TYR A 72 -3.74 5.93 4.10
CA TYR A 72 -4.77 5.08 3.51
C TYR A 72 -4.03 4.03 2.66
N ALA A 73 -3.64 2.94 3.28
CA ALA A 73 -3.23 1.68 2.66
C ALA A 73 -3.97 0.59 3.46
N PRO A 74 -4.50 -0.41 2.74
CA PRO A 74 -5.80 -1.07 2.98
C PRO A 74 -6.00 -1.73 4.34
#